data_AF-A0A7V2W7G6-F1
#
_entry.id   AF-A0A7V2W7G6-F1
#
_cell.length_a   1.000
_cell.length_b   1.000
_cell.length_c   1.000
_cell.angle_alpha   90.00
_cell.angle_beta   90.00
_cell.angle_gamma   90.00
#
_symmetry.space_group_name_H-M   'P 1'
#
loop_
_entity.id
_entity.type
_entity.pdbx_description
1 polymer ?
#
loop_
_entity_poly.entity_id
_entity_poly.type
_entity_poly.pdbx_seq_one_letter_code
_entity_poly.pdbx_strand_id
1 'polypeptide(L)'
;MKKIKTSLFFLILLLPAPSYCQVQNTIDLQSYRAREMSLFGWFSGKRKMNLYRQGSEEYQPIGPWGKNIRPLLLSQPGAKKEWRKSRANSIASVSARIVAGVGLAFAVVNDGGTFSNKNTLETAGHLTFFGGWILGYILDLQAQKHLHKSVKKYNIEILRDH
;
A
#
# COMPACT_ATOMS: atom_id res chain seq x y z
N MET A 1 15.07 -75.33 6.95
CA MET A 1 14.33 -74.23 7.62
C MET A 1 14.75 -72.90 6.99
N LYS A 2 13.76 -72.11 6.56
CA LYS A 2 13.89 -70.76 5.96
C LYS A 2 14.41 -69.73 6.98
N LYS A 3 15.17 -68.73 6.50
CA LYS A 3 14.79 -67.30 6.60
C LYS A 3 15.69 -66.41 5.73
N ILE A 4 15.10 -65.93 4.65
CA ILE A 4 15.52 -64.76 3.85
C ILE A 4 15.19 -63.51 4.68
N LYS A 5 16.13 -62.56 4.80
CA LYS A 5 15.87 -61.15 5.17
C LYS A 5 16.92 -60.26 4.49
N THR A 6 16.62 -59.77 3.29
CA THR A 6 16.05 -58.43 2.99
C THR A 6 17.12 -57.35 2.88
N SER A 7 17.52 -57.14 1.63
CA SER A 7 17.77 -55.82 1.04
C SER A 7 16.68 -54.83 1.47
N LEU A 8 17.06 -53.68 2.01
CA LEU A 8 16.30 -52.43 1.95
C LEU A 8 17.18 -51.30 2.51
N PHE A 9 17.02 -50.09 1.97
CA PHE A 9 17.65 -48.82 2.37
C PHE A 9 18.98 -48.41 1.71
N PHE A 10 19.09 -48.63 0.40
CA PHE A 10 19.65 -47.60 -0.50
C PHE A 10 18.48 -46.86 -1.16
N LEU A 11 17.77 -46.01 -0.40
CA LEU A 11 16.71 -45.16 -0.96
C LEU A 11 16.38 -43.94 -0.08
N ILE A 12 17.39 -43.22 0.38
CA ILE A 12 17.20 -41.88 0.98
C ILE A 12 18.24 -40.93 0.39
N LEU A 13 18.16 -40.67 -0.91
CA LEU A 13 18.86 -39.55 -1.55
C LEU A 13 18.10 -39.03 -2.79
N LEU A 14 16.78 -39.24 -2.81
CA LEU A 14 15.84 -38.64 -3.76
C LEU A 14 14.72 -37.95 -2.97
N LEU A 15 15.07 -37.23 -1.90
CA LEU A 15 14.17 -36.21 -1.40
C LEU A 15 14.14 -35.12 -2.48
N PRO A 16 12.97 -34.80 -3.07
CA PRO A 16 12.87 -33.63 -3.92
C PRO A 16 13.33 -32.43 -3.09
N ALA A 17 14.35 -31.72 -3.58
CA ALA A 17 14.83 -30.50 -2.93
C ALA A 17 13.61 -29.61 -2.66
N PRO A 18 13.33 -29.23 -1.40
CA PRO A 18 12.15 -28.44 -1.10
C PRO A 18 12.30 -27.06 -1.77
N SER A 19 11.57 -26.85 -2.87
CA SER A 19 10.95 -25.60 -3.31
C SER A 19 11.70 -24.27 -3.10
N TYR A 20 13.03 -24.22 -3.18
CA TYR A 20 13.79 -22.97 -3.02
C TYR A 20 13.50 -21.92 -4.11
N CYS A 21 12.99 -22.34 -5.28
CA CYS A 21 12.60 -21.43 -6.37
C CYS A 21 11.34 -20.60 -6.09
N GLN A 22 10.45 -21.02 -5.17
CA GLN A 22 9.12 -20.43 -5.04
C GLN A 22 9.09 -19.11 -4.25
N VAL A 23 9.99 -18.95 -3.28
CA VAL A 23 10.05 -17.73 -2.46
C VAL A 23 10.49 -16.53 -3.31
N GLN A 24 11.32 -16.75 -4.33
CA GLN A 24 11.93 -15.69 -5.15
C GLN A 24 10.94 -14.80 -5.91
N ASN A 25 9.77 -15.33 -6.29
CA ASN A 25 8.78 -14.57 -7.06
C ASN A 25 7.65 -13.98 -6.21
N THR A 26 7.62 -14.25 -4.90
CA THR A 26 6.61 -13.67 -4.01
C THR A 26 6.97 -12.25 -3.59
N ILE A 27 5.94 -11.42 -3.39
CA ILE A 27 6.10 -10.06 -2.87
C ILE A 27 5.81 -10.04 -1.38
N ASP A 28 6.75 -9.49 -0.62
CA ASP A 28 6.56 -9.12 0.78
C ASP A 28 6.36 -7.60 0.91
N LEU A 29 5.40 -7.19 1.75
CA LEU A 29 5.05 -5.79 1.99
C LEU A 29 5.40 -5.44 3.44
N GLN A 30 6.27 -4.46 3.63
CA GLN A 30 6.52 -3.88 4.95
C GLN A 30 6.09 -2.42 5.00
N SER A 31 5.29 -2.08 6.01
CA SER A 31 4.89 -0.70 6.27
C SER A 31 5.81 -0.07 7.31
N TYR A 32 6.67 0.85 6.88
CA TYR A 32 7.49 1.64 7.79
C TYR A 32 6.76 2.93 8.18
N ARG A 33 6.78 3.24 9.48
CA ARG A 33 6.35 4.55 9.97
C ARG A 33 7.53 5.50 9.78
N ALA A 34 7.51 6.31 8.73
CA ALA A 34 8.53 7.35 8.55
C ALA A 34 8.55 8.23 9.82
N ARG A 35 9.67 8.23 10.54
CA ARG A 35 9.95 9.24 11.58
C ARG A 35 10.30 10.53 10.83
N GLU A 36 9.54 11.57 11.16
CA GLU A 36 9.65 12.98 10.81
C GLU A 36 10.87 13.38 9.98
N MET A 37 10.62 13.87 8.76
CA MET A 37 11.50 14.85 8.12
C MET A 37 10.68 15.96 7.47
N SER A 38 10.98 17.19 7.90
CA SER A 38 10.66 18.50 7.33
C SER A 38 9.41 19.25 7.81
N LEU A 39 9.57 20.58 7.87
CA LEU A 39 8.57 21.62 8.19
C LEU A 39 7.29 21.56 7.32
N PHE A 40 7.25 20.72 6.27
CA PHE A 40 6.04 20.38 5.51
C PHE A 40 5.19 19.27 6.17
N GLY A 41 5.55 18.84 7.38
CA GLY A 41 4.88 17.77 8.15
C GLY A 41 3.36 17.94 8.35
N TRP A 42 2.82 19.15 8.17
CA TRP A 42 1.37 19.41 8.15
C TRP A 42 0.68 18.83 6.91
N PHE A 43 1.34 18.73 5.76
CA PHE A 43 0.80 18.13 4.54
C PHE A 43 1.11 16.63 4.40
N SER A 44 2.05 16.14 5.20
CA SER A 44 2.51 14.74 5.17
C SER A 44 2.27 14.05 6.50
N GLY A 45 1.02 14.04 6.98
CA GLY A 45 0.64 13.28 8.16
C GLY A 45 1.21 11.86 8.07
N LYS A 46 2.08 11.49 9.03
CA LYS A 46 2.75 10.19 9.24
C LYS A 46 2.52 9.19 8.11
N ARG A 47 3.06 9.47 6.91
CA ARG A 47 2.83 8.59 5.77
C ARG A 47 3.56 7.29 6.06
N LYS A 48 2.79 6.21 6.22
CA LYS A 48 3.35 4.86 6.21
C LYS A 48 4.00 4.68 4.84
N MET A 49 5.31 4.60 4.81
CA MET A 49 6.04 4.29 3.60
C MET A 49 6.02 2.78 3.48
N ASN A 50 5.28 2.29 2.49
CA ASN A 50 5.29 0.87 2.19
C ASN A 50 6.54 0.59 1.36
N LEU A 51 7.35 -0.35 1.84
CA LEU A 51 8.41 -0.96 1.08
C LEU A 51 7.90 -2.31 0.58
N TYR A 52 8.39 -2.72 -0.57
CA TYR A 52 8.15 -4.06 -1.09
C TYR A 52 9.48 -4.75 -1.36
N ARG A 53 9.49 -6.06 -1.18
CA ARG A 53 10.60 -6.93 -1.55
C ARG A 53 10.04 -8.03 -2.44
N GLN A 54 10.73 -8.35 -3.52
CA GLN A 54 10.47 -9.52 -4.32
C GLN A 54 11.50 -10.60 -3.96
N GLY A 55 11.05 -11.72 -3.41
CA GLY A 55 11.94 -12.80 -3.04
C GLY A 55 13.01 -12.42 -2.02
N SER A 56 14.28 -12.59 -2.41
CA SER A 56 15.46 -12.28 -1.60
C SER A 56 16.08 -10.91 -1.92
N GLU A 57 15.42 -10.08 -2.72
CA GLU A 57 15.92 -8.75 -3.06
C GLU A 57 15.89 -7.77 -1.87
N GLU A 58 16.48 -6.60 -2.04
CA GLU A 58 16.42 -5.54 -1.03
C GLU A 58 15.04 -4.85 -1.03
N TYR A 59 14.62 -4.32 0.12
CA TYR A 59 13.35 -3.61 0.24
C TYR A 59 13.39 -2.31 -0.57
N GLN A 60 12.54 -2.23 -1.59
CA GLN A 60 12.39 -1.05 -2.43
C GLN A 60 11.17 -0.21 -2.02
N PRO A 61 11.26 1.12 -2.14
CA PRO A 61 10.12 1.97 -1.87
C PRO A 61 9.00 1.72 -2.87
N ILE A 62 7.77 1.57 -2.37
CA ILE A 62 6.58 1.68 -3.19
C ILE A 62 6.46 3.16 -3.55
N GLY A 63 7.04 3.53 -4.69
CA GLY A 63 6.99 4.89 -5.23
C GLY A 63 5.55 5.40 -5.35
N PRO A 64 5.35 6.70 -5.66
CA PRO A 64 4.03 7.33 -5.71
C PRO A 64 3.00 6.46 -6.42
N TRP A 65 1.87 6.19 -5.76
CA TRP A 65 0.77 5.35 -6.27
C TRP A 65 1.15 3.93 -6.68
N GLY A 66 2.23 3.38 -6.11
CA GLY A 66 2.71 2.04 -6.44
C GLY A 66 3.37 1.93 -7.80
N LYS A 67 4.02 2.98 -8.29
CA LYS A 67 4.70 3.00 -9.60
C LYS A 67 5.69 1.83 -9.77
N ASN A 68 6.45 1.50 -8.74
CA ASN A 68 7.54 0.51 -8.81
C ASN A 68 7.02 -0.94 -8.76
N ILE A 69 5.96 -1.19 -7.98
CA ILE A 69 5.32 -2.50 -7.84
C ILE A 69 4.27 -2.76 -8.95
N ARG A 70 3.85 -1.71 -9.67
CA ARG A 70 2.85 -1.77 -10.75
C ARG A 70 3.14 -2.86 -11.80
N PRO A 71 4.32 -2.95 -12.44
CA PRO A 71 4.53 -3.94 -13.51
C PRO A 71 4.29 -5.37 -13.02
N LEU A 72 4.70 -5.68 -11.78
CA LEU A 72 4.48 -6.98 -11.14
C LEU A 72 2.99 -7.24 -10.92
N LEU A 73 2.27 -6.30 -10.31
CA LEU A 73 0.84 -6.50 -10.01
C LEU A 73 -0.05 -6.51 -11.25
N LEU A 74 0.42 -5.96 -12.38
CA LEU A 74 -0.32 -5.93 -13.63
C LEU A 74 -0.19 -7.21 -14.45
N SER A 75 0.82 -8.04 -14.19
CA SER A 75 0.97 -9.33 -14.87
C SER A 75 -0.17 -10.28 -14.51
N GLN A 76 -0.76 -10.12 -13.32
CA GLN A 76 -1.80 -10.97 -12.80
C GLN A 76 -3.18 -10.29 -12.79
N PRO A 77 -4.24 -10.89 -13.39
CA PRO A 77 -5.54 -10.24 -13.54
C PRO A 77 -6.26 -10.02 -12.20
N GLY A 78 -6.14 -10.95 -11.25
CA GLY A 78 -6.69 -10.82 -9.91
C GLY A 78 -6.05 -9.68 -9.13
N ALA A 79 -4.72 -9.60 -9.16
CA ALA A 79 -3.94 -8.52 -8.55
C ALA A 79 -4.22 -7.15 -9.19
N LYS A 80 -4.28 -7.07 -10.52
CA LYS A 80 -4.51 -5.85 -11.32
C LYS A 80 -5.79 -5.11 -10.92
N LYS A 81 -6.89 -5.84 -10.71
CA LYS A 81 -8.18 -5.24 -10.33
C LYS A 81 -8.10 -4.53 -8.97
N GLU A 82 -7.46 -5.16 -7.98
CA GLU A 82 -7.30 -4.57 -6.64
C GLU A 82 -6.29 -3.40 -6.66
N TRP A 83 -5.21 -3.52 -7.43
CA TRP A 83 -4.24 -2.41 -7.59
C TRP A 83 -4.90 -1.16 -8.17
N ARG A 84 -5.77 -1.32 -9.19
CA ARG A 84 -6.51 -0.18 -9.77
C ARG A 84 -7.40 0.52 -8.74
N LYS A 85 -8.07 -0.24 -7.86
CA LYS A 85 -8.86 0.32 -6.75
C LYS A 85 -7.99 1.06 -5.75
N SER A 86 -6.84 0.47 -5.38
CA SER A 86 -5.86 1.11 -4.51
C SER A 86 -5.38 2.45 -5.08
N ARG A 87 -5.05 2.48 -6.37
CA ARG A 87 -4.63 3.69 -7.08
C ARG A 87 -5.73 4.75 -7.13
N ALA A 88 -6.96 4.38 -7.48
CA ALA A 88 -8.09 5.30 -7.52
C ALA A 88 -8.31 5.98 -6.16
N ASN A 89 -8.31 5.19 -5.08
CA ASN A 89 -8.47 5.71 -3.72
C ASN A 89 -7.29 6.61 -3.29
N SER A 90 -6.06 6.26 -3.67
CA SER A 90 -4.88 7.10 -3.39
C SER A 90 -4.96 8.46 -4.10
N ILE A 91 -5.44 8.48 -5.34
CA ILE A 91 -5.64 9.73 -6.09
C ILE A 91 -6.76 10.55 -5.44
N ALA A 92 -7.89 9.92 -5.15
CA ALA A 92 -9.03 10.57 -4.51
C ALA A 92 -8.66 11.16 -3.14
N SER A 93 -7.81 10.47 -2.37
CA SER A 93 -7.29 10.96 -1.09
C SER A 93 -6.52 12.27 -1.25
N VAL A 94 -5.59 12.32 -2.21
CA VAL A 94 -4.81 13.53 -2.49
C VAL A 94 -5.72 14.66 -2.96
N SER A 95 -6.66 14.37 -3.86
CA SER A 95 -7.63 15.36 -4.34
C SER A 95 -8.49 15.91 -3.21
N ALA A 96 -9.00 15.05 -2.30
CA ALA A 96 -9.80 15.48 -1.16
C ALA A 96 -9.03 16.46 -0.27
N ARG A 97 -7.75 16.19 0.01
CA ARG A 97 -6.89 17.08 0.82
C ARG A 97 -6.56 18.38 0.11
N ILE A 98 -6.33 18.36 -1.21
CA ILE A 98 -6.10 19.57 -2.00
C ILE A 98 -7.33 20.47 -1.96
N VAL A 99 -8.52 19.91 -2.24
CA VAL A 99 -9.79 20.66 -2.18
C VAL A 99 -10.01 21.23 -0.78
N ALA A 100 -9.72 20.45 0.26
CA ALA A 100 -9.78 20.89 1.66
C ALA A 100 -8.89 22.12 1.91
N GLY A 101 -7.63 22.06 1.47
CA GLY A 101 -6.65 23.13 1.62
C GLY A 101 -7.01 24.39 0.83
N VAL A 102 -7.47 24.23 -0.41
CA VAL A 102 -7.95 25.34 -1.26
C VAL A 102 -9.19 26.00 -0.65
N GLY A 103 -10.14 25.22 -0.14
CA GLY A 103 -11.34 25.73 0.52
C GLY A 103 -11.02 26.55 1.76
N LEU A 104 -10.06 26.09 2.58
CA LEU A 104 -9.59 26.86 3.74
C LEU A 104 -8.90 28.15 3.33
N ALA A 105 -7.99 28.09 2.35
CA ALA A 105 -7.28 29.28 1.86
C ALA A 105 -8.25 30.33 1.31
N PHE A 106 -9.28 29.89 0.57
CA PHE A 106 -10.33 30.77 0.05
C PHE A 106 -11.13 31.43 1.19
N ALA A 107 -11.48 30.68 2.23
CA ALA A 107 -12.17 31.25 3.39
C ALA A 107 -11.30 32.30 4.11
N VAL A 108 -10.01 32.03 4.31
CA VAL A 108 -9.07 32.95 4.98
C VAL A 108 -8.84 34.23 4.17
N VAL A 109 -8.71 34.13 2.84
CA VAL A 109 -8.49 35.29 1.97
C VAL A 109 -9.73 36.19 1.91
N ASN A 110 -10.92 35.61 1.84
CA ASN A 110 -12.16 36.39 1.76
C ASN A 110 -12.55 37.05 3.10
N ASP A 111 -12.09 36.53 4.24
CA ASP A 111 -12.35 37.11 5.56
C ASP A 111 -11.30 38.16 5.99
N GLY A 112 -10.47 38.65 5.06
CA GLY A 112 -9.52 39.74 5.32
C GLY A 112 -8.33 39.38 6.21
N GLY A 113 -8.05 38.08 6.40
CA GLY A 113 -6.89 37.61 7.17
C GLY A 113 -7.05 37.61 8.70
N THR A 114 -8.25 37.90 9.23
CA THR A 114 -8.51 37.94 10.66
C THR A 114 -9.54 36.90 11.10
N PHE A 115 -9.10 35.88 11.84
CA PHE A 115 -9.93 34.86 12.53
C PHE A 115 -10.72 35.44 13.73
N SER A 116 -11.35 36.61 13.54
CA SER A 116 -11.92 37.40 14.65
C SER A 116 -13.44 37.53 14.58
N ASN A 117 -14.09 37.13 13.49
CA ASN A 117 -15.52 37.29 13.36
C ASN A 117 -16.17 35.96 12.98
N LYS A 118 -17.19 35.54 13.75
CA LYS A 118 -17.92 34.26 13.62
C LYS A 118 -18.74 34.22 12.32
N ASN A 119 -18.08 34.38 11.18
CA ASN A 119 -18.70 34.45 9.88
C ASN A 119 -18.94 33.02 9.37
N THR A 120 -20.12 32.79 8.80
CA THR A 120 -20.55 31.50 8.24
C THR A 120 -19.53 30.93 7.24
N LEU A 121 -18.79 31.80 6.54
CA LEU A 121 -17.76 31.44 5.56
C LEU A 121 -16.51 30.79 6.19
N GLU A 122 -16.06 31.30 7.34
CA GLU A 122 -14.92 30.75 8.09
C GLU A 122 -15.26 29.36 8.65
N THR A 123 -16.45 29.22 9.25
CA THR A 123 -16.95 27.95 9.76
C THR A 123 -17.09 26.91 8.64
N ALA A 124 -17.59 27.31 7.47
CA ALA A 124 -17.65 26.45 6.28
C ALA A 124 -16.26 26.07 5.76
N GLY A 125 -15.30 26.99 5.80
CA GLY A 125 -13.89 26.74 5.47
C GLY A 125 -13.24 25.68 6.36
N HIS A 126 -13.41 25.79 7.69
CA HIS A 126 -12.93 24.79 8.64
C HIS A 126 -13.60 23.43 8.45
N LEU A 127 -14.92 23.38 8.27
CA LEU A 127 -15.64 22.13 8.02
C LEU A 127 -15.18 21.45 6.73
N THR A 128 -14.96 22.23 5.67
CA THR A 128 -14.43 21.73 4.39
C THR A 128 -13.00 21.21 4.55
N PHE A 129 -12.16 21.92 5.32
CA PHE A 129 -10.81 21.50 5.63
C PHE A 129 -10.78 20.18 6.40
N PHE A 130 -11.43 20.12 7.56
CA PHE A 130 -11.45 18.92 8.40
C PHE A 130 -12.14 17.75 7.71
N GLY A 131 -13.26 18.00 7.02
CA GLY A 131 -13.98 17.00 6.25
C GLY A 131 -13.14 16.40 5.13
N GLY A 132 -12.48 17.24 4.32
CA GLY A 132 -11.59 16.78 3.26
C GLY A 132 -10.34 16.07 3.79
N TRP A 133 -9.83 16.46 4.96
CA TRP A 133 -8.74 15.76 5.64
C TRP A 133 -9.15 14.36 6.12
N ILE A 134 -10.29 14.25 6.81
CA ILE A 134 -10.83 12.97 7.28
C ILE A 134 -11.14 12.06 6.09
N LEU A 135 -11.79 12.58 5.06
CA LEU A 135 -12.09 11.84 3.84
C LEU A 135 -10.81 11.34 3.16
N GLY A 136 -9.79 12.20 3.04
CA GLY A 136 -8.48 11.82 2.51
C GLY A 136 -7.82 10.71 3.32
N TYR A 137 -7.91 10.76 4.66
CA TYR A 137 -7.41 9.69 5.52
C TYR A 137 -8.15 8.36 5.33
N ILE A 138 -9.48 8.39 5.24
CA ILE A 138 -10.29 7.18 4.99
C ILE A 138 -9.92 6.56 3.64
N LEU A 139 -9.75 7.39 2.61
CA LEU A 139 -9.36 6.94 1.27
C LEU A 139 -7.94 6.35 1.25
N ASP A 140 -7.00 6.90 2.02
CA ASP A 140 -5.66 6.29 2.20
C ASP A 140 -5.75 4.90 2.84
N LEU A 141 -6.59 4.73 3.87
CA LEU A 141 -6.79 3.42 4.51
C LEU A 141 -7.38 2.41 3.52
N GLN A 142 -8.37 2.82 2.73
CA GLN A 142 -8.92 1.96 1.69
C GLN A 142 -7.89 1.63 0.61
N ALA A 143 -7.06 2.60 0.21
CA ALA A 143 -5.97 2.39 -0.73
C ALA A 143 -4.98 1.32 -0.23
N GLN A 144 -4.55 1.41 1.03
CA GLN A 144 -3.66 0.43 1.65
C GLN A 144 -4.29 -0.96 1.74
N LYS A 145 -5.58 -1.05 2.07
CA LYS A 145 -6.32 -2.31 2.12
C LYS A 145 -6.36 -3.00 0.74
N HIS A 146 -6.63 -2.23 -0.31
CA HIS A 146 -6.66 -2.76 -1.68
C HIS A 146 -5.26 -3.13 -2.18
N LEU A 147 -4.21 -2.42 -1.75
CA LEU A 147 -2.83 -2.77 -2.08
C LEU A 147 -2.44 -4.13 -1.48
N HIS A 148 -2.73 -4.35 -0.19
CA HIS A 148 -2.48 -5.64 0.46
C HIS A 148 -3.26 -6.77 -0.20
N LYS A 149 -4.52 -6.54 -0.56
CA LYS A 149 -5.32 -7.52 -1.32
C LYS A 149 -4.72 -7.83 -2.69
N SER A 150 -4.17 -6.83 -3.37
CA SER A 150 -3.51 -6.98 -4.66
C SER A 150 -2.28 -7.88 -4.55
N VAL A 151 -1.40 -7.61 -3.60
CA VAL A 151 -0.20 -8.44 -3.33
C VAL A 151 -0.58 -9.85 -2.90
N LYS A 152 -1.60 -10.01 -2.03
CA LYS A 152 -2.09 -11.34 -1.64
C LYS A 152 -2.56 -12.15 -2.84
N LYS A 153 -3.32 -11.53 -3.75
CA LYS A 153 -3.80 -12.20 -4.98
C LYS A 153 -2.64 -12.57 -5.90
N TYR A 154 -1.70 -11.66 -6.09
CA TYR A 154 -0.48 -11.91 -6.87
C TYR A 154 0.29 -13.13 -6.34
N ASN A 155 0.55 -13.17 -5.02
CA ASN A 155 1.26 -14.30 -4.41
C ASN A 155 0.47 -15.61 -4.54
N ILE A 156 -0.85 -15.59 -4.39
CA ILE A 156 -1.70 -16.78 -4.58
C ILE A 156 -1.65 -17.27 -6.04
N GLU A 157 -1.73 -16.37 -7.01
CA GLU A 157 -1.68 -16.72 -8.44
C GLU A 157 -0.31 -17.32 -8.79
N ILE A 158 0.80 -16.74 -8.32
CA ILE A 158 2.15 -17.29 -8.51
C ILE A 158 2.32 -18.68 -7.87
N LEU A 159 1.77 -18.89 -6.68
CA LEU A 159 1.84 -20.18 -6.00
C LEU A 159 0.91 -21.23 -6.61
N ARG A 160 -0.06 -20.84 -7.44
CA ARG A 160 -1.00 -21.74 -8.10
C ARG A 160 -0.49 -22.24 -9.45
N ASP A 161 0.30 -21.45 -10.15
CA ASP A 161 0.85 -21.77 -11.47
C ASP A 161 2.04 -22.76 -11.41
N HIS A 162 2.37 -23.27 -10.21
CA HIS A 162 3.46 -24.21 -9.92
C HIS A 162 3.00 -25.32 -8.98
#